data_AF-A0A423WJE3-F1
#
_entry.id   AF-A0A423WJE3-F1
#
_cell.length_a   1.000
_cell.length_b   1.000
_cell.length_c   1.000
_cell.angle_alpha   90.00
_cell.angle_beta   90.00
_cell.angle_gamma   90.00
#
_symmetry.space_group_name_H-M   'P 1'
#
loop_
_entity.id
_entity.type
_entity.pdbx_description
1 polymer ?
#
loop_
_entity_poly.entity_id
_entity_poly.type
_entity_poly.pdbx_seq_one_letter_code
_entity_poly.pdbx_strand_id
1 'polypeptide(L)'
;MKPFNILLLVGAALAASQNWNKTCIIAASNDGSDDAPSIRQAFKDCGQNGNIVFQENATYNIQTTLQLHNLSNVQVDLKGTLLFSTDVRYWIQHGSYYYFQNISIAMEFSGQDITIDGHDTGVIDGQGQVWYDLALAIGGVYGRPIPFCLRNVQNAVAKNFKILQSGKW
;
A
#
# COMPACT_ATOMS: atom_id res chain seq x y z
N MET A 1 -14.04 -43.46 37.68
CA MET A 1 -13.40 -42.49 36.75
C MET A 1 -14.43 -41.41 36.46
N LYS A 2 -14.18 -40.15 36.86
CA LYS A 2 -15.12 -39.02 36.67
C LYS A 2 -14.80 -38.31 35.34
N PRO A 3 -15.80 -37.95 34.50
CA PRO A 3 -15.52 -37.20 33.28
C PRO A 3 -15.24 -35.74 33.62
N PHE A 4 -14.20 -35.18 32.98
CA PHE A 4 -13.80 -33.79 33.09
C PHE A 4 -14.48 -33.02 31.96
N ASN A 5 -15.45 -32.15 32.28
CA ASN A 5 -16.07 -31.26 31.30
C ASN A 5 -15.16 -30.05 31.07
N ILE A 6 -14.57 -29.95 29.89
CA ILE A 6 -13.86 -28.76 29.42
C ILE A 6 -14.90 -27.77 28.90
N LEU A 7 -15.13 -26.67 29.64
CA LEU A 7 -15.93 -25.55 29.17
C LEU A 7 -15.05 -24.67 28.26
N LEU A 8 -15.30 -24.68 26.96
CA LEU A 8 -14.72 -23.71 26.02
C LEU A 8 -15.49 -22.39 26.13
N LEU A 9 -14.88 -21.39 26.76
CA LEU A 9 -15.35 -20.00 26.72
C LEU A 9 -15.00 -19.42 25.34
N VAL A 10 -15.97 -19.41 24.43
CA VAL A 10 -15.88 -18.64 23.18
C VAL A 10 -16.12 -17.17 23.53
N GLY A 11 -15.03 -16.42 23.70
CA GLY A 11 -15.10 -14.96 23.80
C GLY A 11 -15.51 -14.39 22.46
N ALA A 12 -16.75 -13.90 22.34
CA ALA A 12 -17.17 -13.12 21.19
C ALA A 12 -16.40 -11.80 21.18
N ALA A 13 -15.43 -11.66 20.27
CA ALA A 13 -14.81 -10.38 20.00
C ALA A 13 -15.85 -9.46 19.36
N LEU A 14 -16.28 -8.43 20.09
CA LEU A 14 -17.08 -7.34 19.54
C LEU A 14 -16.19 -6.56 18.58
N ALA A 15 -16.30 -6.83 17.28
CA ALA A 15 -15.76 -5.95 16.26
C ALA A 15 -16.53 -4.63 16.32
N ALA A 16 -15.91 -3.59 16.89
CA ALA A 16 -16.47 -2.26 16.82
C ALA A 16 -16.56 -1.85 15.35
N SER A 17 -17.78 -1.62 14.86
CA SER A 17 -18.03 -0.96 13.58
C SER A 17 -17.46 0.46 13.68
N GLN A 18 -16.27 0.68 13.15
CA GLN A 18 -15.71 2.04 13.02
C GLN A 18 -16.55 2.82 12.01
N ASN A 19 -17.33 3.79 12.51
CA ASN A 19 -18.07 4.73 11.67
C ASN A 19 -17.12 5.85 11.25
N TRP A 20 -16.61 5.77 10.03
CA TRP A 20 -15.76 6.80 9.45
C TRP A 20 -16.59 8.02 9.04
N ASN A 21 -16.03 9.22 9.23
CA ASN A 21 -16.72 10.46 8.82
C ASN A 21 -16.82 10.58 7.30
N LYS A 22 -15.84 10.01 6.58
CA LYS A 22 -15.79 9.98 5.12
C LYS A 22 -15.24 8.65 4.63
N THR A 23 -15.80 8.15 3.54
CA THR A 23 -15.28 6.96 2.84
C THR A 23 -15.08 7.30 1.37
N CYS A 24 -13.86 7.09 0.88
CA CYS A 24 -13.50 7.24 -0.53
C CYS A 24 -13.33 5.85 -1.13
N ILE A 25 -14.21 5.46 -2.05
CA ILE A 25 -14.08 4.22 -2.83
C ILE A 25 -13.40 4.57 -4.15
N ILE A 26 -12.24 3.99 -4.40
CA ILE A 26 -11.44 4.30 -5.59
C ILE A 26 -11.84 3.35 -6.71
N ALA A 27 -12.35 3.90 -7.82
CA ALA A 27 -12.56 3.12 -9.03
C ALA A 27 -11.25 3.01 -9.81
N ALA A 28 -10.91 1.79 -10.25
CA ALA A 28 -9.83 1.60 -11.22
C ALA A 28 -10.27 2.08 -12.61
N SER A 29 -9.34 2.62 -13.40
CA SER A 29 -9.65 3.17 -14.72
C SER A 29 -10.00 2.10 -15.76
N ASN A 30 -9.52 0.86 -15.57
CA ASN A 30 -9.79 -0.32 -16.41
C ASN A 30 -9.39 -0.18 -17.90
N ASP A 31 -8.63 0.84 -18.27
CA ASP A 31 -8.15 1.11 -19.63
C ASP A 31 -6.61 1.15 -19.71
N GLY A 32 -5.92 0.86 -18.61
CA GLY A 32 -4.47 0.91 -18.52
C GLY A 32 -3.90 2.31 -18.17
N SER A 33 -4.75 3.33 -18.04
CA SER A 33 -4.31 4.67 -17.64
C SER A 33 -3.81 4.71 -16.19
N ASP A 34 -3.03 5.75 -15.86
CA ASP A 34 -2.46 5.92 -14.53
C ASP A 34 -3.54 6.24 -13.50
N ASP A 35 -3.74 5.33 -12.54
CA ASP A 35 -4.68 5.49 -11.43
C ASP A 35 -4.09 6.30 -10.26
N ALA A 36 -2.78 6.56 -10.25
CA ALA A 36 -2.14 7.26 -9.15
C ALA A 36 -2.70 8.67 -8.86
N PRO A 37 -3.14 9.48 -9.84
CA PRO A 37 -3.80 10.76 -9.58
C PRO A 37 -5.12 10.63 -8.80
N SER A 38 -5.98 9.68 -9.17
CA SER A 38 -7.27 9.46 -8.49
C SER A 38 -7.06 8.91 -7.08
N ILE A 39 -6.05 8.04 -6.90
CA ILE A 39 -5.63 7.53 -5.60
C ILE A 39 -5.15 8.70 -4.71
N ARG A 40 -4.21 9.52 -5.17
CA ARG A 40 -3.73 10.69 -4.39
C ARG A 40 -4.88 11.63 -4.01
N GLN A 41 -5.85 11.82 -4.89
CA GLN A 41 -7.03 12.64 -4.61
C GLN A 41 -7.91 12.02 -3.52
N ALA A 42 -8.17 10.70 -3.56
CA ALA A 42 -8.90 10.00 -2.49
C ALA A 42 -8.21 10.12 -1.13
N PHE A 43 -6.87 10.02 -1.09
CA PHE A 43 -6.10 10.24 0.13
C PHE A 43 -6.15 11.69 0.62
N LYS A 44 -6.23 12.67 -0.29
CA LYS A 44 -6.44 14.07 0.08
C LYS A 44 -7.83 14.31 0.69
N ASP A 45 -8.86 13.66 0.16
CA ASP A 45 -10.26 13.89 0.55
C ASP A 45 -10.67 13.12 1.80
N CYS A 46 -10.12 11.92 1.99
CA CYS A 46 -10.47 10.99 3.07
C CYS A 46 -9.30 10.61 3.99
N GLY A 47 -8.11 11.23 3.85
CA GLY A 47 -6.93 10.93 4.68
C GLY A 47 -7.01 11.41 6.14
N GLN A 48 -8.14 11.96 6.58
CA GLN A 48 -8.35 12.56 7.90
C GLN A 48 -9.66 12.02 8.50
N ASN A 49 -9.59 11.19 9.54
CA ASN A 49 -10.74 10.53 10.16
C ASN A 49 -11.63 9.80 9.15
N GLY A 50 -11.02 9.05 8.23
CA GLY A 50 -11.70 8.49 7.06
C GLY A 50 -11.27 7.08 6.68
N ASN A 51 -12.00 6.51 5.74
CA ASN A 51 -11.69 5.23 5.11
C ASN A 51 -11.43 5.40 3.62
N ILE A 52 -10.44 4.68 3.11
CA ILE A 52 -10.08 4.67 1.70
C ILE A 52 -10.11 3.21 1.24
N VAL A 53 -10.93 2.92 0.23
CA VAL A 53 -11.21 1.56 -0.19
C VAL A 53 -10.74 1.35 -1.63
N PHE A 54 -9.74 0.49 -1.79
CA PHE A 54 -9.43 -0.15 -3.06
C PHE A 54 -10.36 -1.35 -3.21
N GLN A 55 -11.04 -1.45 -4.34
CA GLN A 55 -12.06 -2.45 -4.60
C GLN A 55 -11.44 -3.82 -4.85
N GLU A 56 -12.15 -4.85 -4.41
CA GLU A 56 -11.80 -6.25 -4.70
C GLU A 56 -11.90 -6.52 -6.21
N ASN A 57 -11.06 -7.40 -6.73
CA ASN A 57 -10.99 -7.76 -8.16
C ASN A 57 -10.66 -6.58 -9.10
N ALA A 58 -10.20 -5.44 -8.57
CA ALA A 58 -9.72 -4.31 -9.35
C ALA A 58 -8.19 -4.32 -9.46
N THR A 59 -7.67 -3.93 -10.61
CA THR A 59 -6.24 -3.67 -10.82
C THR A 59 -6.04 -2.19 -11.10
N TYR A 60 -5.22 -1.54 -10.28
CA TYR A 60 -4.88 -0.12 -10.38
C TYR A 60 -3.49 0.01 -11.00
N ASN A 61 -3.38 0.67 -12.14
CA ASN A 61 -2.10 0.87 -12.81
C ASN A 61 -1.40 2.07 -12.21
N ILE A 62 -0.24 1.85 -11.59
CA ILE A 62 0.53 2.88 -10.91
C ILE A 62 1.70 3.27 -11.81
N GLN A 63 1.52 4.36 -12.56
CA GLN A 63 2.56 4.91 -13.44
C GLN A 63 3.29 6.10 -12.81
N THR A 64 2.67 6.76 -11.84
CA THR A 64 3.29 7.86 -11.07
C THR A 64 3.33 7.59 -9.57
N THR A 65 4.22 8.29 -8.85
CA THR A 65 4.47 8.06 -7.42
C THR A 65 3.24 8.30 -6.55
N LEU A 66 3.09 7.47 -5.52
CA LEU A 66 2.05 7.60 -4.49
C LEU A 66 2.66 8.17 -3.20
N GLN A 67 2.77 9.49 -3.14
CA GLN A 67 3.22 10.23 -1.94
C GLN A 67 1.99 10.56 -1.08
N LEU A 68 1.63 9.65 -0.18
CA LEU A 68 0.38 9.66 0.58
C LEU A 68 0.64 10.21 1.98
N HIS A 69 0.65 11.54 2.09
CA HIS A 69 1.11 12.25 3.29
C HIS A 69 -0.04 12.86 4.08
N ASN A 70 0.31 13.38 5.27
CA ASN A 70 -0.61 14.08 6.16
C ASN A 70 -1.84 13.23 6.48
N LEU A 71 -1.63 11.96 6.79
CA LEU A 71 -2.69 11.05 7.20
C LEU A 71 -2.91 11.15 8.71
N SER A 72 -4.17 11.11 9.15
CA SER A 72 -4.52 11.06 10.58
C SER A 72 -5.77 10.22 10.79
N ASN A 73 -5.67 9.18 11.61
CA ASN A 73 -6.78 8.29 11.93
C ASN A 73 -7.49 7.79 10.66
N VAL A 74 -6.74 7.04 9.84
CA VAL A 74 -7.19 6.56 8.53
C VAL A 74 -7.18 5.05 8.46
N GLN A 75 -8.24 4.49 7.88
CA GLN A 75 -8.28 3.11 7.42
C GLN A 75 -8.06 3.07 5.91
N VAL A 76 -7.21 2.15 5.47
CA VAL A 76 -6.98 1.84 4.06
C VAL A 76 -7.32 0.37 3.85
N ASP A 77 -8.44 0.12 3.20
CA ASP A 77 -8.87 -1.21 2.78
C ASP A 77 -8.31 -1.51 1.39
N LEU A 78 -7.16 -2.19 1.35
CA LEU A 78 -6.44 -2.53 0.12
C LEU A 78 -6.91 -3.90 -0.41
N LYS A 79 -8.09 -4.00 -1.05
CA LYS A 79 -8.63 -5.29 -1.51
C LYS A 79 -8.26 -5.68 -2.94
N GLY A 80 -7.70 -4.74 -3.70
CA GLY A 80 -7.31 -4.91 -5.10
C GLY A 80 -5.80 -5.06 -5.29
N THR A 81 -5.39 -5.01 -6.55
CA THR A 81 -3.97 -5.07 -6.96
C THR A 81 -3.47 -3.69 -7.36
N LEU A 82 -2.40 -3.21 -6.73
CA LEU A 82 -1.61 -2.08 -7.24
C LEU A 82 -0.53 -2.64 -8.15
N LEU A 83 -0.60 -2.35 -9.44
CA LEU A 83 0.35 -2.83 -10.46
C LEU A 83 1.25 -1.68 -10.89
N PHE A 84 2.52 -1.71 -10.49
CA PHE A 84 3.48 -0.66 -10.83
C PHE A 84 3.98 -0.78 -12.27
N SER A 85 4.18 0.36 -12.94
CA SER A 85 4.73 0.36 -14.29
C SER A 85 6.20 -0.09 -14.32
N THR A 86 6.64 -0.62 -15.45
CA THR A 86 8.05 -0.99 -15.70
C THR A 86 8.88 0.16 -16.27
N ASP A 87 8.39 1.42 -16.19
CA ASP A 87 9.13 2.59 -16.67
C ASP A 87 10.28 2.96 -15.74
N VAL A 88 11.41 2.28 -15.95
CA VAL A 88 12.66 2.48 -15.22
C VAL A 88 13.10 3.94 -15.23
N ARG A 89 12.94 4.65 -16.36
CA ARG A 89 13.40 6.03 -16.48
C ARG A 89 12.58 6.95 -15.59
N TYR A 90 11.26 6.80 -15.60
CA TYR A 90 10.37 7.55 -14.73
C TYR A 90 10.74 7.34 -13.26
N TRP A 91 10.87 6.08 -12.82
CA TRP A 91 11.13 5.77 -11.40
C TRP A 91 12.48 6.28 -10.89
N ILE A 92 13.50 6.31 -11.74
CA ILE A 92 14.80 6.92 -11.42
C ILE A 92 14.68 8.44 -11.24
N GLN A 93 13.86 9.10 -12.05
CA GLN A 93 13.74 10.57 -12.08
C GLN A 93 12.75 11.12 -11.05
N HIS A 94 11.72 10.37 -10.69
CA HIS A 94 10.56 10.90 -9.96
C HIS A 94 10.32 10.25 -8.60
N GLY A 95 11.01 9.16 -8.26
CA GLY A 95 10.81 8.50 -6.97
C GLY A 95 11.19 9.38 -5.77
N SER A 96 10.48 9.19 -4.65
CA SER A 96 10.80 9.90 -3.40
C SER A 96 12.11 9.38 -2.86
N TYR A 97 13.10 10.26 -2.83
CA TYR A 97 14.47 9.86 -2.63
C TYR A 97 14.89 10.03 -1.16
N TYR A 98 15.47 8.98 -0.59
CA TYR A 98 16.04 8.99 0.75
C TYR A 98 17.57 8.99 0.65
N TYR A 99 18.12 10.21 0.72
CA TYR A 99 19.52 10.53 0.41
C TYR A 99 20.53 9.67 1.15
N PHE A 100 20.34 9.45 2.45
CA PHE A 100 21.30 8.73 3.28
C PHE A 100 21.57 7.31 2.77
N GLN A 101 20.55 6.63 2.24
CA GLN A 101 20.65 5.22 1.82
C GLN A 101 20.68 5.05 0.30
N ASN A 102 20.62 6.14 -0.46
CA ASN A 102 20.62 6.06 -1.92
C ASN A 102 19.44 5.21 -2.45
N ILE A 103 18.25 5.39 -1.87
CA ILE A 103 17.04 4.61 -2.18
C ILE A 103 15.92 5.51 -2.69
N SER A 104 15.11 4.95 -3.58
CA SER A 104 13.93 5.57 -4.17
C SER A 104 12.68 4.88 -3.63
N ILE A 105 11.60 5.62 -3.44
CA ILE A 105 10.33 5.11 -2.92
C ILE A 105 9.22 5.44 -3.92
N ALA A 106 8.50 4.41 -4.37
CA ALA A 106 7.40 4.51 -5.32
C ALA A 106 6.12 4.97 -4.63
N MET A 107 5.81 4.33 -3.50
CA MET A 107 4.64 4.59 -2.66
C MET A 107 5.08 4.71 -1.21
N GLU A 108 4.66 5.79 -0.57
CA GLU A 108 4.87 6.01 0.85
C GLU A 108 3.64 6.55 1.55
N PHE A 109 3.43 6.06 2.76
CA PHE A 109 2.44 6.55 3.70
C PHE A 109 3.13 7.32 4.82
N SER A 110 2.60 8.49 5.18
CA SER A 110 3.14 9.34 6.23
C SER A 110 2.02 10.02 7.03
N GLY A 111 2.18 10.10 8.34
CA GLY A 111 1.13 10.60 9.25
C GLY A 111 1.04 9.84 10.57
N GLN A 112 -0.16 9.82 11.15
CA GLN A 112 -0.41 9.17 12.44
C GLN A 112 -1.70 8.34 12.42
N ASP A 113 -1.75 7.29 13.24
CA ASP A 113 -2.91 6.41 13.40
C ASP A 113 -3.40 5.85 12.05
N ILE A 114 -2.51 5.16 11.35
CA ILE A 114 -2.76 4.62 10.00
C ILE A 114 -2.95 3.11 10.10
N THR A 115 -4.09 2.59 9.65
CA THR A 115 -4.29 1.15 9.46
C THR A 115 -4.43 0.83 7.98
N ILE A 116 -3.60 -0.07 7.48
CA ILE A 116 -3.64 -0.61 6.13
C ILE A 116 -3.94 -2.10 6.26
N ASP A 117 -5.11 -2.51 5.78
CA ASP A 117 -5.56 -3.89 5.81
C ASP A 117 -5.81 -4.37 4.38
N GLY A 118 -5.10 -5.42 3.98
CA GLY A 118 -5.25 -6.03 2.67
C GLY A 118 -6.40 -7.03 2.55
N HIS A 119 -7.05 -7.39 3.67
CA HIS A 119 -8.15 -8.37 3.69
C HIS A 119 -7.80 -9.72 3.02
N ASP A 120 -6.51 -10.10 3.05
CA ASP A 120 -5.92 -11.30 2.44
C ASP A 120 -6.00 -11.38 0.90
N THR A 121 -6.62 -10.39 0.25
CA THR A 121 -6.79 -10.28 -1.20
C THR A 121 -5.90 -9.20 -1.82
N GLY A 122 -5.52 -8.19 -1.04
CA GLY A 122 -4.67 -7.08 -1.47
C GLY A 122 -3.30 -7.50 -1.98
N VAL A 123 -2.91 -6.92 -3.11
CA VAL A 123 -1.60 -7.15 -3.74
C VAL A 123 -0.94 -5.82 -4.10
N ILE A 124 0.35 -5.72 -3.79
CA ILE A 124 1.24 -4.67 -4.29
C ILE A 124 2.25 -5.38 -5.19
N ASP A 125 2.10 -5.24 -6.51
CA ASP A 125 3.01 -5.81 -7.51
C ASP A 125 3.97 -4.72 -8.01
N GLY A 126 5.21 -4.78 -7.54
CA GLY A 126 6.25 -3.81 -7.88
C GLY A 126 6.90 -4.01 -9.25
N GLN A 127 6.54 -5.07 -9.99
CA GLN A 127 7.13 -5.41 -11.30
C GLN A 127 8.68 -5.41 -11.31
N GLY A 128 9.26 -5.94 -10.23
CA GLY A 128 10.69 -5.98 -9.92
C GLY A 128 11.60 -6.62 -10.95
N GLN A 129 11.09 -7.50 -11.82
CA GLN A 129 11.91 -8.23 -12.78
C GLN A 129 12.78 -7.32 -13.66
N VAL A 130 12.20 -6.20 -14.14
CA VAL A 130 12.93 -5.21 -14.96
C VAL A 130 14.16 -4.65 -14.22
N TRP A 131 14.06 -4.52 -12.89
CA TRP A 131 15.15 -4.04 -12.04
C TRP A 131 16.20 -5.11 -11.76
N TYR A 132 15.79 -6.36 -11.64
CA TYR A 132 16.72 -7.49 -11.45
C TYR A 132 17.57 -7.70 -12.70
N ASP A 133 16.94 -7.68 -13.88
CA ASP A 133 17.62 -7.84 -15.16
C ASP A 133 18.61 -6.69 -15.39
N LEU A 134 18.20 -5.46 -15.09
CA LEU A 134 19.09 -4.30 -15.16
C LEU A 134 20.25 -4.43 -14.17
N ALA A 135 20.00 -4.86 -12.93
CA ALA A 135 21.05 -5.03 -11.93
C ALA A 135 22.07 -6.12 -12.28
N LEU A 136 21.66 -7.18 -12.96
CA LEU A 136 22.57 -8.19 -13.49
C LEU A 136 23.52 -7.62 -14.55
N ALA A 137 23.05 -6.69 -15.38
CA ALA A 137 23.83 -6.11 -16.47
C ALA A 137 24.84 -5.04 -16.01
N ILE A 138 24.48 -4.20 -15.03
CA ILE A 138 25.28 -3.02 -14.65
C ILE A 138 25.67 -2.96 -13.17
N GLY A 139 25.34 -3.97 -12.37
CA GLY A 139 25.56 -3.98 -10.93
C GLY A 139 24.49 -3.18 -10.17
N GLY A 140 24.87 -2.56 -9.05
CA GLY A 140 23.93 -1.82 -8.20
C GLY A 140 23.24 -0.66 -8.93
N VAL A 141 21.97 -0.83 -9.30
CA VAL A 141 21.18 0.22 -9.97
C VAL A 141 20.66 1.23 -8.95
N TYR A 142 21.04 2.49 -9.16
CA TYR A 142 20.48 3.65 -8.46
C TYR A 142 18.98 3.79 -8.76
N GLY A 143 18.19 4.25 -7.78
CA GLY A 143 16.81 4.63 -8.04
C GLY A 143 15.81 3.49 -8.15
N ARG A 144 16.22 2.23 -7.90
CA ARG A 144 15.28 1.09 -7.74
C ARG A 144 14.24 1.43 -6.68
N PRO A 145 12.95 1.47 -7.02
CA PRO A 145 11.94 2.01 -6.14
C PRO A 145 11.41 0.94 -5.18
N ILE A 146 11.19 1.35 -3.93
CA ILE A 146 10.50 0.56 -2.91
C ILE A 146 8.98 0.72 -3.15
N PRO A 147 8.23 -0.37 -3.39
CA PRO A 147 6.81 -0.30 -3.75
C PRO A 147 5.89 -0.07 -2.55
N PHE A 148 6.39 -0.17 -1.31
CA PHE A 148 5.63 0.11 -0.10
C PHE A 148 6.55 0.62 1.01
N CYS A 149 6.26 1.81 1.55
CA CYS A 149 7.03 2.38 2.64
C CYS A 149 6.11 3.08 3.65
N LEU A 150 6.36 2.84 4.95
CA LEU A 150 5.84 3.67 6.03
C LEU A 150 6.96 4.62 6.46
N ARG A 151 6.81 5.92 6.22
CA ARG A 151 7.84 6.93 6.49
C ARG A 151 7.28 8.06 7.35
N ASN A 152 8.01 8.42 8.41
CA ASN A 152 7.57 9.43 9.37
C ASN A 152 6.16 9.12 9.89
N VAL A 153 5.95 7.89 10.34
CA VAL A 153 4.66 7.43 10.87
C VAL A 153 4.69 7.34 12.39
N GLN A 154 3.58 7.70 13.03
CA GLN A 154 3.33 7.44 14.45
C GLN A 154 2.10 6.53 14.57
N ASN A 155 2.25 5.35 15.19
CA ASN A 155 1.18 4.36 15.30
C ASN A 155 0.60 3.94 13.93
N ALA A 156 1.27 3.00 13.27
CA ALA A 156 0.80 2.44 12.00
C ALA A 156 0.77 0.92 12.03
N VAL A 157 -0.26 0.35 11.41
CA VAL A 157 -0.42 -1.10 11.22
C VAL A 157 -0.59 -1.37 9.74
N ALA A 158 0.18 -2.32 9.22
CA ALA A 158 0.07 -2.82 7.86
C ALA A 158 -0.02 -4.35 7.91
N LYS A 159 -1.09 -4.93 7.39
CA LYS A 159 -1.39 -6.37 7.54
C LYS A 159 -2.19 -6.93 6.37
N ASN A 160 -2.15 -8.26 6.23
CA ASN A 160 -3.04 -9.03 5.35
C ASN A 160 -2.97 -8.69 3.85
N PHE A 161 -1.83 -8.22 3.33
CA PHE A 161 -1.60 -8.06 1.88
C PHE A 161 -0.30 -8.75 1.47
N LYS A 162 -0.13 -8.95 0.15
CA LYS A 162 1.08 -9.48 -0.45
C LYS A 162 1.87 -8.37 -1.14
N ILE A 163 3.18 -8.39 -0.99
CA ILE A 163 4.09 -7.62 -1.85
C ILE A 163 4.76 -8.61 -2.79
N LEU A 164 4.57 -8.41 -4.09
CA LEU A 164 5.16 -9.24 -5.15
C LEU A 164 6.21 -8.43 -5.90
N GLN A 165 7.29 -9.10 -6.30
CA GLN A 165 8.29 -8.55 -7.23
C GLN A 165 8.75 -7.14 -6.81
N SER A 166 9.24 -6.96 -5.58
CA SER A 166 9.76 -5.66 -5.14
C SER A 166 11.05 -5.30 -5.88
N GLY A 167 11.13 -4.11 -6.48
CA GLY A 167 12.37 -3.63 -7.10
C GLY A 167 13.52 -3.42 -6.10
N LYS A 168 13.18 -3.20 -4.82
CA LYS A 168 14.12 -3.03 -3.71
C LYS A 168 13.56 -3.64 -2.42
N TRP A 169 13.84 -3.05 -1.25
CA TRP A 169 13.39 -3.55 0.05
C TRP A 169 11.87 -3.61 0.16
#